data_AF-A0A969WR08-F1
#
_entry.id   AF-A0A969WR08-F1
#
_cell.length_a   1.000
_cell.length_b   1.000
_cell.length_c   1.000
_cell.angle_alpha   90.00
_cell.angle_beta   90.00
_cell.angle_gamma   90.00
#
_symmetry.space_group_name_H-M   'P 1'
#
loop_
_entity.id
_entity.type
_entity.pdbx_description
1 polymer ?
#
loop_
_entity_poly.entity_id
_entity_poly.type
_entity_poly.pdbx_seq_one_letter_code
_entity_poly.pdbx_strand_id
1 'polypeptide(L)'
;VMSIDSVNSTTYENIRVGAKFENVLSNFRTINKIMQGKDMNMHISTCPITLNAYEIPDLVNFANENNCKIFFNYTTNPPYLSLKYLNSQKILDIISYYEAYIKQLGNTKNKIEKNNFLALNGLINLLKSWYHEKLDTNLNSIEISKSKVYDILAMMQNNKQNNIIEQFKTILPESWKISQALHKKIMTKDFDMEIAFLNEYQNQKNDLLKILNTYFELPSN
;
A
#
# COMPACT_ATOMS: atom_id res chain seq x y z
N VAL A 1 -15.95 -7.22 14.56
CA VAL A 1 -15.18 -6.73 13.41
C VAL A 1 -14.46 -7.93 12.80
N MET A 2 -14.35 -8.03 11.48
CA MET A 2 -13.56 -9.05 10.80
C MET A 2 -12.63 -8.39 9.78
N SER A 3 -11.37 -8.84 9.72
CA SER A 3 -10.42 -8.32 8.74
C SER A 3 -10.58 -9.01 7.39
N ILE A 4 -10.93 -8.23 6.36
CA ILE A 4 -11.04 -8.70 4.98
C ILE A 4 -10.31 -7.70 4.10
N ASP A 5 -9.10 -8.05 3.65
CA ASP A 5 -8.25 -7.15 2.87
C ASP A 5 -8.46 -7.27 1.36
N SER A 6 -9.26 -8.24 0.90
CA SER A 6 -9.59 -8.44 -0.50
C SER A 6 -10.79 -9.40 -0.61
N VAL A 7 -11.60 -9.23 -1.65
CA VAL A 7 -12.63 -10.20 -2.07
C VAL A 7 -12.15 -11.12 -3.19
N ASN A 8 -10.93 -10.88 -3.70
CA ASN A 8 -10.22 -11.79 -4.58
C ASN A 8 -9.45 -12.80 -3.72
N SER A 9 -9.70 -14.10 -3.93
CA SER A 9 -9.06 -15.16 -3.14
C SER A 9 -7.54 -15.13 -3.21
N THR A 10 -6.98 -14.87 -4.40
CA THR A 10 -5.53 -14.85 -4.63
C THR A 10 -4.88 -13.68 -3.90
N THR A 11 -5.45 -12.47 -4.04
CA THR A 11 -4.95 -11.28 -3.33
C THR A 11 -5.11 -11.43 -1.83
N TYR A 12 -6.26 -11.94 -1.36
CA TYR A 12 -6.51 -12.17 0.06
C TYR A 12 -5.49 -13.13 0.68
N GLU A 13 -5.26 -14.29 0.07
CA GLU A 13 -4.35 -15.31 0.61
C GLU A 13 -2.87 -14.89 0.49
N ASN A 14 -2.53 -14.03 -0.48
CA ASN A 14 -1.22 -13.40 -0.58
C ASN A 14 -0.99 -12.39 0.57
N ILE A 15 -2.00 -11.61 0.94
CA ILE A 15 -1.91 -10.65 2.05
C ILE A 15 -1.96 -11.37 3.42
N ARG A 16 -2.87 -12.34 3.56
CA ARG A 16 -3.14 -13.09 4.80
C ARG A 16 -2.56 -14.49 4.70
N VAL A 17 -1.23 -14.57 4.72
CA VAL A 17 -0.49 -15.84 4.61
C VAL A 17 -1.01 -16.88 5.61
N GLY A 18 -1.36 -18.06 5.11
CA GLY A 18 -1.90 -19.17 5.90
C GLY A 18 -3.42 -19.14 6.10
N ALA A 19 -4.10 -18.06 5.70
CA ALA A 19 -5.56 -18.04 5.64
C ALA A 19 -6.08 -18.79 4.41
N LYS A 20 -7.32 -19.28 4.49
CA LYS A 20 -8.08 -19.81 3.34
C LYS A 20 -9.28 -18.91 3.11
N PHE A 21 -9.36 -18.26 1.95
CA PHE A 21 -10.39 -17.25 1.68
C PHE A 21 -11.80 -17.81 1.86
N GLU A 22 -12.06 -19.02 1.37
CA GLU A 22 -13.36 -19.68 1.49
C GLU A 22 -13.80 -19.88 2.94
N ASN A 23 -12.89 -20.28 3.82
CA ASN A 23 -13.18 -20.45 5.25
C ASN A 23 -13.52 -19.11 5.90
N VAL A 24 -12.77 -18.05 5.57
CA VAL A 24 -13.03 -16.71 6.09
C VAL A 24 -14.38 -16.20 5.62
N LEU A 25 -14.71 -16.39 4.34
CA LEU A 25 -15.99 -15.96 3.78
C LEU A 25 -17.17 -16.74 4.33
N SER A 26 -17.02 -18.05 4.56
CA SER A 26 -18.00 -18.90 5.24
C SER A 26 -18.27 -18.41 6.68
N ASN A 27 -17.20 -18.14 7.43
CA ASN A 27 -17.29 -17.61 8.79
C ASN A 27 -17.92 -16.21 8.80
N PHE A 28 -17.54 -15.34 7.86
CA PHE A 28 -18.12 -14.02 7.69
C PHE A 28 -19.64 -14.11 7.50
N ARG A 29 -20.12 -14.93 6.56
CA ARG A 29 -21.56 -15.10 6.29
C ARG A 29 -22.31 -15.60 7.52
N THR A 30 -21.75 -16.58 8.22
CA THR A 30 -22.35 -17.13 9.45
C THR A 30 -22.46 -16.07 10.54
N ILE A 31 -21.37 -15.34 10.80
CA ILE A 31 -21.33 -14.31 11.84
C ILE A 31 -22.23 -13.12 11.46
N ASN A 32 -22.21 -12.67 10.20
CA ASN A 32 -23.03 -11.57 9.73
C ASN A 32 -24.53 -11.88 9.92
N LYS A 33 -24.97 -13.10 9.59
CA LYS A 33 -26.35 -13.55 9.82
C LYS A 33 -26.72 -13.51 11.30
N ILE A 34 -25.84 -13.95 12.19
CA ILE A 34 -26.06 -13.90 13.65
C ILE A 34 -26.19 -12.46 14.13
N MET A 35 -25.34 -11.56 13.62
CA MET A 35 -25.34 -10.14 13.99
C MET A 35 -26.62 -9.43 13.54
N GLN A 36 -27.05 -9.67 12.30
CA GLN A 36 -28.29 -9.13 11.76
C GLN A 36 -29.52 -9.59 12.57
N GLY A 37 -29.55 -10.85 13.01
CA GLY A 37 -30.61 -11.37 13.89
C GLY A 37 -30.66 -10.69 15.27
N LYS A 38 -29.62 -9.95 15.65
CA LYS A 38 -29.53 -9.17 16.89
C LYS A 38 -29.65 -7.66 16.67
N ASP A 39 -30.07 -7.23 15.46
CA ASP A 39 -30.08 -5.82 15.04
C ASP A 39 -28.71 -5.12 15.22
N MET A 40 -27.63 -5.89 15.01
CA MET A 40 -26.26 -5.40 15.06
C MET A 40 -25.63 -5.45 13.67
N ASN A 41 -24.85 -4.42 13.33
CA ASN A 41 -24.12 -4.39 12.07
C ASN A 41 -22.75 -5.04 12.24
N MET A 42 -22.37 -5.91 11.30
CA MET A 42 -21.01 -6.38 11.20
C MET A 42 -20.12 -5.27 10.59
N HIS A 43 -18.85 -5.28 10.99
CA HIS A 43 -17.84 -4.35 10.51
C HIS A 43 -16.71 -5.13 9.84
N ILE A 44 -16.39 -4.74 8.61
CA ILE A 44 -15.21 -5.17 7.87
C ILE A 44 -14.11 -4.16 8.13
N SER A 45 -12.91 -4.66 8.43
CA SER A 45 -11.71 -3.85 8.56
C SER A 45 -10.74 -4.23 7.46
N THR A 46 -10.26 -3.24 6.73
CA THR A 46 -9.38 -3.42 5.56
C THR A 46 -8.19 -2.49 5.71
N CYS A 47 -7.00 -2.96 5.37
CA CYS A 47 -5.84 -2.10 5.18
C CYS A 47 -5.58 -1.86 3.69
N PRO A 48 -5.82 -0.66 3.15
CA PRO A 48 -5.42 -0.33 1.79
C PRO A 48 -3.89 -0.30 1.68
N ILE A 49 -3.36 -1.23 0.90
CA ILE A 49 -1.94 -1.43 0.61
C ILE A 49 -1.73 -1.60 -0.89
N THR A 50 -0.49 -1.60 -1.34
CA THR A 50 -0.16 -1.67 -2.78
C THR A 50 -0.73 -2.91 -3.47
N LEU A 51 -0.91 -4.02 -2.74
CA LEU A 51 -1.44 -5.28 -3.28
C LEU A 51 -2.96 -5.27 -3.56
N ASN A 52 -3.74 -4.49 -2.82
CA ASN A 52 -5.21 -4.47 -2.92
C ASN A 52 -5.79 -3.10 -3.27
N ALA A 53 -4.95 -2.10 -3.60
CA ALA A 53 -5.39 -0.73 -3.85
C ALA A 53 -6.54 -0.67 -4.88
N TYR A 54 -6.40 -1.37 -6.00
CA TYR A 54 -7.42 -1.38 -7.05
C TYR A 54 -8.63 -2.29 -6.75
N GLU A 55 -8.63 -3.01 -5.64
CA GLU A 55 -9.74 -3.87 -5.18
C GLU A 55 -10.58 -3.22 -4.07
N ILE A 56 -10.17 -2.04 -3.58
CA ILE A 56 -10.91 -1.31 -2.53
C ILE A 56 -12.37 -1.01 -2.92
N PRO A 57 -12.69 -0.59 -4.16
CA PRO A 57 -14.08 -0.46 -4.60
C PRO A 57 -14.91 -1.75 -4.49
N ASP A 58 -14.31 -2.90 -4.81
CA ASP A 58 -14.98 -4.21 -4.72
C ASP A 58 -15.27 -4.60 -3.27
N LEU A 59 -14.38 -4.24 -2.34
CA LEU A 59 -14.63 -4.40 -0.91
C LEU A 59 -15.77 -3.51 -0.41
N VAL A 60 -15.89 -2.28 -0.94
CA VAL A 60 -17.02 -1.39 -0.62
C VAL A 60 -18.33 -1.98 -1.15
N ASN A 61 -18.34 -2.50 -2.38
CA ASN A 61 -19.50 -3.22 -2.94
C ASN A 61 -19.88 -4.41 -2.07
N PHE A 62 -18.91 -5.26 -1.72
CA PHE A 62 -19.13 -6.42 -0.86
C PHE A 62 -19.71 -6.03 0.51
N ALA A 63 -19.19 -4.96 1.12
CA ALA A 63 -19.74 -4.45 2.38
C ALA A 63 -21.19 -3.97 2.23
N ASN A 64 -21.50 -3.23 1.17
CA ASN A 64 -22.85 -2.75 0.89
C ASN A 64 -23.83 -3.91 0.66
N GLU A 65 -23.47 -4.88 -0.18
CA GLU A 65 -24.29 -6.05 -0.51
C GLU A 65 -24.61 -6.92 0.72
N ASN A 66 -23.67 -6.97 1.68
CA ASN A 66 -23.82 -7.74 2.91
C ASN A 66 -24.37 -6.91 4.09
N ASN A 67 -24.81 -5.67 3.84
CA ASN A 67 -25.32 -4.76 4.86
C ASN A 67 -24.34 -4.59 6.05
N CYS A 68 -23.06 -4.45 5.71
CA CYS A 68 -21.94 -4.32 6.64
C CYS A 68 -21.28 -2.95 6.50
N LYS A 69 -20.71 -2.45 7.61
CA LYS A 69 -19.89 -1.25 7.58
C LYS A 69 -18.44 -1.59 7.23
N ILE A 70 -17.74 -0.73 6.51
CA ILE A 70 -16.31 -0.86 6.22
C ILE A 70 -15.50 0.21 6.94
N PHE A 71 -14.32 -0.16 7.42
CA PHE A 71 -13.34 0.73 8.02
C PHE A 71 -11.96 0.50 7.41
N PHE A 72 -11.31 1.59 7.01
CA PHE A 72 -9.98 1.58 6.42
C PHE A 72 -8.92 1.92 7.46
N ASN A 73 -8.04 0.97 7.77
CA ASN A 73 -6.80 1.24 8.50
C ASN A 73 -5.71 1.62 7.51
N TYR A 74 -4.99 2.71 7.74
CA TYR A 74 -3.78 2.97 6.95
C TYR A 74 -2.54 2.40 7.66
N THR A 75 -1.57 1.95 6.88
CA THR A 75 -0.25 1.56 7.37
C THR A 75 0.83 2.37 6.68
N THR A 76 1.92 2.62 7.40
CA THR A 76 3.17 3.18 6.86
C THR A 76 4.31 2.16 6.86
N ASN A 77 4.10 0.96 7.42
CA ASN A 77 5.14 -0.08 7.48
C ASN A 77 4.58 -1.44 7.01
N PRO A 78 5.33 -2.20 6.20
CA PRO A 78 6.57 -1.82 5.53
C PRO A 78 6.34 -0.81 4.39
N PRO A 79 7.31 0.07 4.07
CA PRO A 79 7.12 1.15 3.09
C PRO A 79 6.64 0.67 1.71
N TYR A 80 7.16 -0.45 1.21
CA TYR A 80 6.81 -1.01 -0.11
C TYR A 80 5.35 -1.51 -0.22
N LEU A 81 4.69 -1.80 0.92
CA LEU A 81 3.26 -2.13 0.96
C LEU A 81 2.39 -0.90 1.21
N SER A 82 2.94 0.16 1.78
CA SER A 82 2.14 1.33 2.13
C SER A 82 1.90 2.23 0.92
N LEU A 83 0.63 2.62 0.73
CA LEU A 83 0.25 3.58 -0.32
C LEU A 83 0.90 4.95 -0.14
N LYS A 84 1.32 5.31 1.09
CA LYS A 84 1.97 6.60 1.38
C LYS A 84 3.29 6.77 0.62
N TYR A 85 4.03 5.68 0.41
CA TYR A 85 5.37 5.74 -0.19
C TYR A 85 5.36 5.56 -1.71
N LEU A 86 4.20 5.32 -2.33
CA LEU A 86 4.06 5.35 -3.78
C LEU A 86 4.46 6.71 -4.35
N ASN A 87 4.96 6.76 -5.58
CA ASN A 87 5.22 8.03 -6.24
C ASN A 87 3.92 8.84 -6.44
N SER A 88 4.05 10.16 -6.62
CA SER A 88 2.89 11.06 -6.72
C SER A 88 1.92 10.66 -7.84
N GLN A 89 2.45 10.19 -8.98
CA GLN A 89 1.62 9.73 -10.09
C GLN A 89 0.76 8.52 -9.71
N LYS A 90 1.35 7.52 -9.06
CA LYS A 90 0.62 6.33 -8.59
C LYS A 90 -0.44 6.67 -7.54
N ILE A 91 -0.15 7.60 -6.63
CA ILE A 91 -1.16 8.08 -5.69
C ILE A 91 -2.33 8.76 -6.44
N LEU A 92 -2.02 9.61 -7.44
CA LEU A 92 -3.01 10.29 -8.27
C LEU A 92 -3.87 9.31 -9.09
N ASP A 93 -3.26 8.25 -9.63
CA ASP A 93 -3.96 7.19 -10.35
C ASP A 93 -5.00 6.49 -9.44
N ILE A 94 -4.61 6.16 -8.21
CA ILE A 94 -5.50 5.53 -7.22
C ILE A 94 -6.64 6.48 -6.81
N ILE A 95 -6.33 7.76 -6.56
CA ILE A 95 -7.35 8.78 -6.25
C ILE A 95 -8.38 8.85 -7.38
N SER A 96 -7.91 8.94 -8.63
CA SER A 96 -8.77 9.05 -9.81
C SER A 96 -9.66 7.82 -9.97
N TYR A 97 -9.11 6.63 -9.71
CA TYR A 97 -9.85 5.37 -9.72
C TYR A 97 -10.98 5.34 -8.68
N TYR A 98 -10.70 5.75 -7.43
CA TYR A 98 -11.72 5.78 -6.39
C TYR A 98 -12.79 6.86 -6.62
N GLU A 99 -12.40 8.04 -7.11
CA GLU A 99 -13.34 9.11 -7.44
C GLU A 99 -14.26 8.73 -8.60
N ALA A 100 -13.74 8.03 -9.60
CA ALA A 100 -14.55 7.50 -10.70
C ALA A 100 -15.60 6.51 -10.18
N TYR A 101 -15.21 5.60 -9.29
CA TYR A 101 -16.13 4.68 -8.64
C TYR A 101 -17.20 5.40 -7.79
N ILE A 102 -16.81 6.40 -7.00
CA ILE A 102 -17.75 7.22 -6.22
C ILE A 102 -18.81 7.88 -7.11
N LYS A 103 -18.41 8.40 -8.27
CA LYS A 103 -19.34 9.02 -9.23
C LYS A 103 -20.36 8.00 -9.77
N GLN A 104 -19.96 6.74 -9.93
CA GLN A 104 -20.84 5.66 -10.40
C GLN A 104 -21.84 5.17 -9.35
N LEU A 105 -21.46 5.20 -8.06
CA LEU A 105 -22.34 4.78 -6.95
C LEU A 105 -23.63 5.60 -6.85
N GLY A 106 -23.65 6.84 -7.34
CA GLY A 106 -24.81 7.72 -7.29
C GLY A 106 -25.22 8.09 -5.85
N ASN A 107 -26.51 8.35 -5.64
CA ASN A 107 -27.03 8.68 -4.31
C ASN A 107 -27.13 7.40 -3.46
N THR A 108 -26.51 7.41 -2.28
CA THR A 108 -26.51 6.30 -1.32
C THR A 108 -27.93 5.97 -0.87
N LYS A 109 -28.31 4.69 -0.91
CA LYS A 109 -29.70 4.23 -0.70
C LYS A 109 -30.04 4.08 0.78
N ASN A 110 -29.05 3.75 1.63
CA ASN A 110 -29.28 3.49 3.06
C ASN A 110 -28.14 4.02 3.96
N LYS A 111 -28.35 3.96 5.28
CA LYS A 111 -27.40 4.47 6.30
C LYS A 111 -26.03 3.77 6.27
N ILE A 112 -25.98 2.50 5.89
CA ILE A 112 -24.74 1.71 5.81
C ILE A 112 -23.96 2.09 4.56
N GLU A 113 -24.61 2.15 3.40
CA GLU A 113 -23.99 2.65 2.16
C GLU A 113 -23.45 4.07 2.34
N LYS A 114 -24.19 4.94 3.03
CA LYS A 114 -23.72 6.28 3.39
C LYS A 114 -22.47 6.23 4.28
N ASN A 115 -22.41 5.31 5.23
CA ASN A 115 -21.23 5.15 6.09
C ASN A 115 -20.01 4.67 5.29
N ASN A 116 -20.20 3.69 4.41
CA ASN A 116 -19.14 3.13 3.58
C ASN A 116 -18.63 4.14 2.54
N PHE A 117 -19.53 4.94 1.97
CA PHE A 117 -19.19 6.08 1.13
C PHE A 117 -18.32 7.09 1.87
N LEU A 118 -18.71 7.47 3.10
CA LEU A 118 -17.92 8.40 3.92
C LEU A 118 -16.54 7.81 4.28
N ALA A 119 -16.46 6.51 4.54
CA ALA A 119 -15.19 5.84 4.78
C ALA A 119 -14.26 5.91 3.56
N LEU A 120 -14.78 5.63 2.35
CA LEU A 120 -14.01 5.72 1.12
C LEU A 120 -13.58 7.17 0.82
N ASN A 121 -14.48 8.13 1.01
CA ASN A 121 -14.14 9.55 0.85
C ASN A 121 -13.06 10.00 1.85
N GLY A 122 -13.09 9.48 3.08
CA GLY A 122 -12.03 9.67 4.07
C GLY A 122 -10.67 9.15 3.60
N LEU A 123 -10.65 7.95 3.00
CA LEU A 123 -9.44 7.38 2.40
C LEU A 123 -8.93 8.23 1.21
N ILE A 124 -9.82 8.69 0.33
CA ILE A 124 -9.46 9.59 -0.78
C ILE A 124 -8.81 10.87 -0.25
N ASN A 125 -9.36 11.48 0.79
CA ASN A 125 -8.80 12.69 1.39
C ASN A 125 -7.41 12.43 2.01
N LEU A 126 -7.19 11.28 2.63
CA LEU A 126 -5.87 10.87 3.12
C LEU A 126 -4.87 10.69 1.97
N LEU A 127 -5.28 10.06 0.87
CA LEU A 127 -4.43 9.93 -0.31
C LEU A 127 -4.11 11.29 -0.92
N LYS A 128 -5.07 12.22 -0.99
CA LYS A 128 -4.84 13.60 -1.43
C LYS A 128 -3.84 14.32 -0.54
N SER A 129 -3.91 14.17 0.78
CA SER A 129 -2.93 14.79 1.67
C SER A 129 -1.51 14.25 1.41
N TRP A 130 -1.36 12.94 1.23
CA TRP A 130 -0.05 12.35 0.87
C TRP A 130 0.42 12.77 -0.53
N TYR A 131 -0.48 12.91 -1.50
CA TYR A 131 -0.15 13.45 -2.82
C TYR A 131 0.42 14.87 -2.72
N HIS A 132 -0.23 15.75 -1.95
CA HIS A 132 0.26 17.11 -1.73
C HIS A 132 1.60 17.13 -0.97
N GLU A 133 1.75 16.32 0.09
CA GLU A 133 3.04 16.13 0.78
C GLU A 133 4.16 15.77 -0.22
N LYS A 134 3.88 14.90 -1.20
CA LYS A 134 4.86 14.53 -2.24
C LYS A 134 5.14 15.66 -3.24
N LEU A 135 4.15 16.46 -3.64
CA LEU A 135 4.39 17.61 -4.52
C LEU A 135 5.25 18.68 -3.85
N ASP A 136 4.97 19.01 -2.60
CA ASP A 136 5.76 19.98 -1.82
C ASP A 136 7.20 19.50 -1.62
N THR A 137 7.33 18.19 -1.45
CA THR A 137 8.63 17.53 -1.37
C THR A 137 9.39 17.59 -2.69
N ASN A 138 8.72 17.43 -3.83
CA ASN A 138 9.32 17.53 -5.16
C ASN A 138 9.79 18.96 -5.48
N LEU A 139 9.08 19.98 -4.99
CA LEU A 139 9.49 21.39 -5.11
C LEU A 139 10.81 21.66 -4.36
N ASN A 140 11.05 20.95 -3.26
CA ASN A 140 12.30 21.01 -2.48
C ASN A 140 13.23 19.83 -2.77
N SER A 141 13.23 19.34 -4.01
CA SER A 141 14.03 18.18 -4.38
C SER A 141 15.52 18.51 -4.55
N ILE A 142 16.35 17.51 -4.24
CA ILE A 142 17.79 17.50 -4.48
C ILE A 142 18.07 16.44 -5.54
N GLU A 143 19.04 16.73 -6.40
CA GLU A 143 19.56 15.76 -7.35
C GLU A 143 20.50 14.76 -6.67
N ILE A 144 20.25 13.47 -6.86
CA ILE A 144 21.15 12.39 -6.46
C ILE A 144 21.74 11.73 -7.70
N SER A 145 23.04 11.44 -7.67
CA SER A 145 23.72 10.74 -8.75
C SER A 145 23.76 9.24 -8.50
N LYS A 146 23.79 8.48 -9.59
CA LYS A 146 24.02 7.03 -9.60
C LYS A 146 25.29 6.64 -8.84
N SER A 147 26.37 7.41 -9.00
CA SER A 147 27.63 7.19 -8.28
C SER A 147 27.45 7.24 -6.77
N LYS A 148 26.64 8.19 -6.27
CA LYS A 148 26.38 8.31 -4.84
C LYS A 148 25.64 7.10 -4.29
N VAL A 149 24.69 6.56 -5.06
CA VAL A 149 23.97 5.34 -4.69
C VAL A 149 24.88 4.12 -4.78
N TYR A 150 25.82 4.06 -5.72
CA TYR A 150 26.83 3.00 -5.76
C TYR A 150 27.71 3.01 -4.51
N ASP A 151 28.14 4.17 -4.03
CA ASP A 151 28.92 4.27 -2.79
C ASP A 151 28.14 3.70 -1.59
N ILE A 152 26.85 4.03 -1.49
CA ILE A 152 25.96 3.51 -0.43
C ILE A 152 25.82 1.99 -0.56
N LEU A 153 25.53 1.47 -1.76
CA LEU A 153 25.40 0.03 -2.00
C LEU A 153 26.72 -0.73 -1.81
N ALA A 154 27.88 -0.11 -2.06
CA ALA A 154 29.19 -0.71 -1.86
C ALA A 154 29.50 -0.89 -0.37
N MET A 155 29.06 0.03 0.49
CA MET A 155 29.13 -0.12 1.94
C MET A 155 28.23 -1.25 2.47
N MET A 156 27.27 -1.75 1.66
CA MET A 156 26.27 -2.75 2.03
C MET A 156 26.64 -4.20 1.66
N GLN A 157 27.84 -4.48 1.14
CA GLN A 157 28.22 -5.82 0.65
C GLN A 157 28.33 -6.87 1.78
N ASN A 158 27.21 -7.43 2.19
CA ASN A 158 27.13 -8.78 2.75
C ASN A 158 26.84 -9.77 1.60
N ASN A 159 27.75 -10.72 1.39
CA ASN A 159 27.87 -11.59 0.19
C ASN A 159 26.61 -12.35 -0.28
N LYS A 160 25.52 -12.40 0.49
CA LYS A 160 24.31 -13.18 0.16
C LYS A 160 23.39 -12.54 -0.90
N GLN A 161 23.54 -11.26 -1.24
CA GLN A 161 22.58 -10.54 -2.10
C GLN A 161 23.20 -9.82 -3.32
N ASN A 162 24.47 -10.08 -3.65
CA ASN A 162 25.20 -9.40 -4.73
C ASN A 162 24.44 -9.39 -6.06
N ASN A 163 23.78 -10.48 -6.43
CA ASN A 163 23.03 -10.54 -7.70
C ASN A 163 21.87 -9.52 -7.77
N ILE A 164 21.15 -9.27 -6.67
CA ILE A 164 20.03 -8.31 -6.66
C ILE A 164 20.56 -6.87 -6.68
N ILE A 165 21.64 -6.60 -5.96
CA ILE A 165 22.31 -5.29 -5.99
C ILE A 165 22.79 -4.99 -7.42
N GLU A 166 23.43 -5.95 -8.09
CA GLU A 166 23.85 -5.76 -9.49
C GLU A 166 22.66 -5.53 -10.42
N GLN A 167 21.55 -6.27 -10.26
CA GLN A 167 20.32 -6.01 -11.02
C GLN A 167 19.76 -4.60 -10.76
N PHE A 168 19.71 -4.15 -9.51
CA PHE A 168 19.27 -2.81 -9.17
C PHE A 168 20.18 -1.73 -9.80
N LYS A 169 21.49 -1.93 -9.77
CA LYS A 169 22.46 -1.02 -10.42
C LYS A 169 22.21 -0.84 -11.92
N THR A 170 21.69 -1.86 -12.61
CA THR A 170 21.41 -1.77 -14.06
C THR A 170 20.19 -0.91 -14.40
N ILE A 171 19.28 -0.68 -13.46
CA ILE A 171 18.05 0.11 -13.70
C ILE A 171 18.16 1.54 -13.18
N LEU A 172 19.28 1.92 -12.55
CA LEU A 172 19.49 3.28 -12.04
C LEU A 172 19.75 4.28 -13.18
N PRO A 173 19.01 5.41 -13.23
CA PRO A 173 19.34 6.52 -14.10
C PRO A 173 20.62 7.22 -13.62
N GLU A 174 21.28 7.98 -14.51
CA GLU A 174 22.54 8.68 -14.18
C GLU A 174 22.39 9.69 -13.04
N SER A 175 21.26 10.41 -13.02
CA SER A 175 20.81 11.20 -11.89
C SER A 175 19.28 11.29 -11.86
N TRP A 176 18.73 11.53 -10.68
CA TRP A 176 17.30 11.81 -10.51
C TRP A 176 17.06 12.69 -9.30
N LYS A 177 15.85 13.26 -9.22
CA LYS A 177 15.46 14.15 -8.13
C LYS A 177 14.77 13.34 -7.04
N ILE A 178 15.20 13.57 -5.81
CA ILE A 178 14.57 13.03 -4.61
C ILE A 178 14.26 14.15 -3.61
N SER A 179 13.30 13.88 -2.75
CA SER A 179 13.01 14.64 -1.53
C SER A 179 14.27 15.02 -0.72
N GLN A 180 14.34 16.26 -0.20
CA GLN A 180 15.34 16.63 0.82
C GLN A 180 15.30 15.71 2.06
N ALA A 181 14.10 15.34 2.51
CA ALA A 181 13.92 14.45 3.65
C ALA A 181 14.40 13.03 3.34
N LEU A 182 14.14 12.53 2.12
CA LEU A 182 14.66 11.24 1.66
C LEU A 182 16.17 11.27 1.49
N HIS A 183 16.73 12.34 0.93
CA HIS A 183 18.17 12.53 0.83
C HIS A 183 18.82 12.48 2.22
N LYS A 184 18.26 13.21 3.19
CA LYS A 184 18.72 13.13 4.58
C LYS A 184 18.61 11.70 5.12
N LYS A 185 17.48 11.02 4.92
CA LYS A 185 17.27 9.62 5.35
C LYS A 185 18.31 8.67 4.74
N ILE A 186 18.55 8.75 3.43
CA ILE A 186 19.58 7.99 2.71
C ILE A 186 20.97 8.26 3.33
N MET A 187 21.26 9.52 3.65
CA MET A 187 22.58 9.95 4.13
C MET A 187 22.81 9.73 5.63
N THR A 188 21.75 9.63 6.45
CA THR A 188 21.87 9.54 7.92
C THR A 188 21.44 8.21 8.51
N LYS A 189 20.71 7.38 7.78
CA LYS A 189 20.08 6.18 8.35
C LYS A 189 21.04 4.99 8.26
N ASP A 190 21.21 4.32 9.39
CA ASP A 190 21.80 3.00 9.48
C ASP A 190 20.90 2.01 8.71
N PHE A 191 21.29 1.73 7.47
CA PHE A 191 20.57 0.87 6.55
C PHE A 191 20.57 -0.59 7.00
N ASP A 192 21.42 -0.96 7.96
CA ASP A 192 21.58 -2.33 8.44
C ASP A 192 20.32 -2.85 9.14
N MET A 193 19.58 -1.99 9.86
CA MET A 193 18.33 -2.36 10.51
C MET A 193 17.20 -2.63 9.52
N GLU A 194 17.11 -1.84 8.45
CA GLU A 194 16.09 -2.04 7.42
C GLU A 194 16.45 -3.28 6.58
N ILE A 195 17.73 -3.50 6.28
CA ILE A 195 18.25 -4.73 5.67
C ILE A 195 18.01 -5.96 6.56
N ALA A 196 18.22 -5.87 7.88
CA ALA A 196 17.93 -6.96 8.81
C ALA A 196 16.44 -7.32 8.81
N PHE A 197 15.56 -6.31 8.78
CA PHE A 197 14.13 -6.49 8.62
C PHE A 197 13.78 -7.14 7.27
N LEU A 198 14.47 -6.76 6.19
CA LEU A 198 14.33 -7.37 4.87
C LEU A 198 14.84 -8.82 4.81
N ASN A 199 15.89 -9.13 5.55
CA ASN A 199 16.50 -10.46 5.66
C ASN A 199 15.66 -11.41 6.52
N GLU A 200 15.05 -10.94 7.61
CA GLU A 200 14.18 -11.74 8.47
C GLU A 200 12.86 -12.12 7.78
N TYR A 201 12.36 -11.29 6.87
CA TYR A 201 11.04 -11.49 6.24
C TYR A 201 11.06 -12.18 4.87
N GLN A 202 12.20 -12.48 4.24
CA GLN A 202 12.19 -12.99 2.85
C GLN A 202 13.06 -14.20 2.52
N ASN A 203 12.36 -15.21 2.03
CA ASN A 203 12.85 -16.29 1.17
C ASN A 203 12.68 -15.99 -0.34
N GLN A 204 12.40 -14.75 -0.78
CA GLN A 204 12.10 -14.48 -2.21
C GLN A 204 12.83 -13.26 -2.81
N LYS A 205 13.54 -13.51 -3.92
CA LYS A 205 14.40 -12.60 -4.71
C LYS A 205 13.68 -11.34 -5.25
N ASN A 206 12.38 -11.41 -5.50
CA ASN A 206 11.64 -10.37 -6.23
C ASN A 206 11.24 -9.16 -5.39
N ASP A 207 11.27 -9.27 -4.07
CA ASP A 207 10.72 -8.23 -3.22
C ASP A 207 11.78 -7.22 -2.77
N LEU A 208 13.04 -7.62 -2.62
CA LEU A 208 14.14 -6.68 -2.36
C LEU A 208 14.29 -5.62 -3.46
N LEU A 209 14.15 -6.00 -4.74
CA LEU A 209 14.22 -5.05 -5.86
C LEU A 209 13.08 -4.01 -5.78
N LYS A 210 11.86 -4.45 -5.45
CA LYS A 210 10.71 -3.54 -5.26
C LYS A 210 10.96 -2.57 -4.10
N ILE A 211 11.54 -3.07 -3.02
CA ILE A 211 11.88 -2.26 -1.84
C ILE A 211 12.91 -1.19 -2.19
N LEU A 212 13.98 -1.55 -2.90
CA LEU A 212 14.99 -0.61 -3.36
C LEU A 212 14.37 0.45 -4.29
N ASN A 213 13.51 0.04 -5.22
CA ASN A 213 12.80 0.97 -6.12
C ASN A 213 11.94 1.97 -5.34
N THR A 214 11.18 1.50 -4.34
CA THR A 214 10.37 2.38 -3.48
C THR A 214 11.24 3.28 -2.62
N TYR A 215 12.32 2.74 -2.05
CA TYR A 215 13.19 3.47 -1.13
C TYR A 215 13.91 4.63 -1.84
N PHE A 216 14.43 4.39 -3.05
CA PHE A 216 15.14 5.41 -3.83
C PHE A 216 14.23 6.28 -4.70
N GLU A 217 12.90 6.08 -4.61
CA GLU A 217 11.89 6.80 -5.41
C GLU A 217 12.26 6.85 -6.90
N LEU A 218 12.67 5.71 -7.46
CA LEU A 218 13.07 5.68 -8.87
C LEU A 218 11.89 6.12 -9.77
N PRO A 219 12.16 6.95 -10.79
CA PRO A 219 11.14 7.30 -11.78
C PRO A 219 10.60 6.03 -12.40
N SER A 220 9.28 5.97 -12.58
CA SER A 220 8.66 4.87 -13.31
C SER A 220 9.06 4.99 -14.78
N ASN A 221 9.76 3.98 -15.30
CA ASN A 221 9.99 3.82 -16.74
C ASN A 221 8.67 3.59 -17.48
#